data_AF-A0A2V7K6I4-F1
#
_entry.id   AF-A0A2V7K6I4-F1
#
_cell.length_a   1.000
_cell.length_b   1.000
_cell.length_c   1.000
_cell.angle_alpha   90.00
_cell.angle_beta   90.00
_cell.angle_gamma   90.00
#
_symmetry.space_group_name_H-M   'P 1'
#
loop_
_entity.id
_entity.type
_entity.pdbx_description
1 polymer ?
#
loop_
_entity_poly.entity_id
_entity_poly.type
_entity_poly.pdbx_seq_one_letter_code
_entity_poly.pdbx_strand_id
1 'polypeptide(L)' 'MPDQRIAVLSRMAAGEAAPKTPLEHFFKELKRGAVRAYYTSKIGIHVDQEYQGNVYQRGEFAGFDAT' A
#
# COMPACT_ATOMS: atom_id res chain seq x y z
N MET A 1 16.41 10.04 -17.06
CA MET A 1 15.35 11.06 -16.81
C MET A 1 14.16 10.43 -16.09
N PRO A 2 13.34 11.18 -15.34
CA PRO A 2 12.16 10.66 -14.66
C PRO A 2 11.25 9.82 -15.57
N ASP A 3 11.03 10.27 -16.80
CA ASP A 3 10.15 9.60 -17.76
C ASP A 3 10.62 8.20 -18.16
N GLN A 4 11.94 7.99 -18.25
CA GLN A 4 12.51 6.67 -18.53
C GLN A 4 12.25 5.69 -17.38
N ARG A 5 12.25 6.18 -16.13
CA ARG A 5 11.93 5.35 -14.96
C ARG A 5 10.45 4.97 -14.95
N ILE A 6 9.58 5.94 -15.26
CA ILE A 6 8.14 5.68 -15.39
C ILE A 6 7.89 4.65 -16.49
N ALA A 7 8.49 4.81 -17.67
CA ALA A 7 8.30 3.86 -18.78
C ALA A 7 8.67 2.42 -18.40
N VAL A 8 9.77 2.23 -17.67
CA VAL A 8 10.17 0.90 -17.17
C VAL A 8 9.16 0.35 -16.18
N LEU A 9 8.76 1.15 -15.17
CA LEU A 9 7.79 0.72 -14.16
C LEU A 9 6.42 0.41 -14.77
N SER A 10 5.95 1.23 -15.70
CA SER A 10 4.70 1.01 -16.43
C SER A 10 4.72 -0.29 -17.22
N ARG A 11 5.84 -0.61 -17.88
CA ARG A 11 6.00 -1.89 -18.59
C ARG A 11 5.95 -3.08 -17.64
N MET A 12 6.60 -2.97 -16.48
CA MET A 12 6.62 -4.04 -15.47
C MET A 12 5.24 -4.25 -14.81
N ALA A 13 4.48 -3.17 -14.66
CA ALA A 13 3.16 -3.18 -14.04
C ALA A 13 2.03 -3.67 -14.98
N ALA A 14 2.28 -3.77 -16.29
CA ALA A 14 1.24 -4.05 -17.29
C ALA A 14 0.43 -5.33 -17.02
N GLY A 15 1.06 -6.36 -16.45
CA GLY A 15 0.44 -7.63 -16.09
C GLY A 15 0.06 -7.78 -14.61
N GLU A 16 -0.01 -6.71 -13.81
CA GLU A 16 -0.10 -6.81 -12.34
C GLU A 16 -1.27 -7.68 -11.84
N ALA A 17 -2.45 -7.57 -12.46
CA ALA A 17 -3.64 -8.34 -12.07
C ALA A 17 -3.48 -9.86 -12.31
N ALA A 18 -2.73 -10.24 -13.34
CA ALA A 18 -2.51 -11.63 -13.74
C ALA A 18 -1.11 -11.79 -14.37
N PRO A 19 -0.04 -11.83 -13.54
CA PRO A 19 1.34 -11.88 -14.03
C PRO A 19 1.61 -13.19 -14.76
N LYS A 20 2.33 -13.12 -15.88
CA LYS A 20 2.67 -14.26 -16.73
C LYS A 20 4.17 -14.42 -16.92
N THR A 21 4.93 -13.34 -16.75
CA THR A 21 6.38 -13.31 -16.94
C THR A 21 7.12 -13.15 -15.61
N PRO A 22 8.39 -13.57 -15.50
CA PRO A 22 9.20 -13.35 -14.30
C PRO A 22 9.27 -11.88 -13.88
N LEU A 23 9.30 -10.96 -14.86
CA LEU A 23 9.35 -9.52 -14.62
C LEU A 23 8.07 -9.00 -13.96
N GLU A 24 6.90 -9.45 -14.41
CA GLU A 24 5.60 -9.08 -13.83
C GLU A 24 5.43 -9.69 -12.42
N HIS A 25 5.88 -10.94 -12.23
CA HIS A 25 5.91 -11.58 -10.90
C HIS A 25 6.80 -10.81 -9.93
N PHE A 26 8.00 -10.43 -10.37
CA PHE A 26 8.91 -9.61 -9.58
C PHE A 26 8.27 -8.27 -9.20
N PHE A 27 7.62 -7.59 -10.13
CA PHE A 27 6.94 -6.32 -9.85
C PHE A 27 5.83 -6.48 -8.82
N LYS A 28 5.01 -7.53 -8.94
CA LYS A 28 3.94 -7.83 -7.99
C LYS A 28 4.46 -8.03 -6.57
N GLU A 29 5.51 -8.83 -6.40
CA GLU A 29 6.10 -9.06 -5.08
C GLU A 29 6.81 -7.82 -4.53
N LEU A 30 7.50 -7.06 -5.38
CA LEU A 30 8.11 -5.78 -5.01
C LEU A 30 7.06 -4.80 -4.48
N LYS A 31 5.96 -4.62 -5.21
CA LYS A 31 4.86 -3.73 -4.82
C LYS A 31 4.23 -4.18 -3.51
N ARG A 32 3.93 -5.48 -3.37
CA ARG A 32 3.38 -6.06 -2.14
C ARG A 32 4.30 -5.85 -0.95
N GLY A 33 5.60 -6.08 -1.12
CA GLY A 33 6.62 -5.87 -0.10
C GLY A 33 6.70 -4.41 0.33
N ALA A 34 6.71 -3.47 -0.63
CA ALA A 34 6.73 -2.04 -0.35
C ALA A 34 5.49 -1.59 0.42
N VAL A 35 4.29 -1.99 -0.01
CA VAL A 35 3.02 -1.68 0.69
C VAL A 35 3.04 -2.23 2.11
N ARG A 36 3.42 -3.50 2.29
CA ARG A 36 3.52 -4.11 3.62
C ARG A 36 4.49 -3.32 4.49
N ALA A 37 5.70 -3.06 4.00
CA ALA A 37 6.72 -2.31 4.75
C ALA A 37 6.22 -0.91 5.13
N TYR A 38 5.51 -0.22 4.23
CA TYR A 38 4.93 1.09 4.52
C TYR A 38 3.92 1.01 5.68
N TYR A 39 2.95 0.11 5.62
CA TYR A 39 1.92 0.02 6.65
C TYR A 39 2.38 -0.63 7.96
N THR A 40 3.49 -1.36 7.98
CA THR A 40 3.97 -2.04 9.20
C THR A 40 5.23 -1.43 9.81
N SER A 41 5.96 -0.58 9.09
CA SER A 41 7.17 0.05 9.62
C SER A 41 6.82 1.24 10.52
N LYS A 42 7.69 1.52 11.49
CA LYS A 42 7.55 2.72 12.34
C LYS A 42 7.51 4.00 11.50
N ILE A 43 8.32 4.07 10.43
CA ILE A 43 8.35 5.22 9.53
C ILE A 43 6.97 5.41 8.89
N GLY A 44 6.45 4.40 8.20
CA GLY A 44 5.20 4.60 7.46
C GLY A 44 3.96 4.76 8.35
N ILE A 45 3.84 4.03 9.47
CA ILE A 45 2.64 4.13 10.32
C ILE A 45 2.69 5.31 11.32
N HIS A 46 3.85 5.61 11.93
CA HIS A 46 3.92 6.66 12.96
C HIS A 46 4.48 7.98 12.45
N VAL A 47 5.43 7.97 11.51
CA VAL A 47 6.07 9.21 11.04
C VAL A 47 5.28 9.80 9.88
N ASP A 48 4.98 9.02 8.85
CA ASP A 48 4.31 9.53 7.65
C ASP A 48 2.78 9.60 7.83
N GLN A 49 2.15 8.56 8.38
CA GLN A 49 0.70 8.52 8.59
C GLN A 49 0.24 9.14 9.92
N GLU A 50 1.18 9.43 10.83
CA GLU A 50 0.89 10.00 12.15
C GLU A 50 -0.19 9.25 12.93
N TYR A 51 -0.25 7.92 12.76
CA TYR A 51 -1.25 7.10 13.43
C TYR A 51 -1.03 7.12 14.96
N GLN A 52 -2.07 7.51 15.71
CA GLN A 52 -2.01 7.74 17.15
C GLN A 52 -2.32 6.50 18.01
N GLY A 53 -2.60 5.36 17.37
CA GLY A 53 -3.01 4.14 18.06
C GLY A 53 -4.53 4.01 18.23
N ASN A 54 -5.03 2.79 18.19
CA ASN A 54 -6.43 2.50 18.48
C ASN A 54 -6.66 2.48 19.98
N VAL A 55 -7.70 3.17 20.44
CA VAL A 55 -8.18 3.10 21.82
C VAL A 55 -9.56 2.45 21.81
N TYR A 56 -9.82 1.61 22.82
CA TYR A 56 -11.14 1.01 23.00
C TYR A 56 -12.20 2.10 23.23
N GLN A 57 -13.24 2.13 22.38
CA GLN A 57 -14.35 3.03 22.55
C GLN A 57 -15.12 2.67 23.84
N ARG A 58 -15.26 3.65 24.73
CA ARG A 58 -16.04 3.52 25.96
C ARG A 58 -17.40 4.19 25.78
N GLY A 59 -18.43 3.64 26.42
CA GLY A 59 -19.79 4.19 26.40
C GLY A 59 -20.63 3.70 25.22
N GLU A 60 -21.54 4.54 24.74
CA GLU A 60 -22.44 4.21 23.65
C GLU A 60 -21.72 4.16 22.29
N PHE A 61 -22.29 3.40 21.36
CA PHE A 61 -21.77 3.22 20.01
C PHE A 61 -21.76 4.55 19.23
N ALA A 62 -20.66 4.85 18.52
CA ALA A 62 -20.48 6.13 17.81
C ALA A 62 -20.84 6.07 16.31
N GLY A 63 -21.40 4.95 15.83
CA GLY A 63 -21.89 4.89 14.46
C GLY A 63 -23.15 5.73 14.27
N PHE A 64 -23.44 6.06 13.02
CA PHE A 64 -24.67 6.74 12.62
C PHE A 64 -25.49 5.82 11.73
N ASP A 65 -26.82 5.90 11.80
CA ASP A 65 -27.70 5.25 10.83
C ASP A 65 -27.71 6.07 9.53
N ALA A 66 -27.15 5.50 8.47
CA ALA A 66 -27.27 6.07 7.13
C ALA A 66 -28.71 5.84 6.64
N THR A 67 -29.53 6.90 6.66
CA THR A 67 -30.89 6.90 6.09
C THR A 67 -30.86 7.39 4.64
#